data_AF-A0A961Z7G3-F1
#
_entry.id   AF-A0A961Z7G3-F1
#
_cell.length_a   1.000
_cell.length_b   1.000
_cell.length_c   1.000
_cell.angle_alpha   90.00
_cell.angle_beta   90.00
_cell.angle_gamma   90.00
#
_symmetry.space_group_name_H-M   'P 1'
#
loop_
_entity.id
_entity.type
_entity.pdbx_description
1 polymer ?
#
loop_
_entity_poly.entity_id
_entity_poly.type
_entity_poly.pdbx_seq_one_letter_code
_entity_poly.pdbx_strand_id
1 'polypeptide(L)' 'MTIAHHLDDATLMRYASGDLDEAFLVVVASHLAMCDHCREAVRRAEEIGGELLEEGDAAALGPSSFDALMRRLDGAA' A
#
# COMPACT_ATOMS: atom_id res chain seq x y z
N MET A 1 -11.96 -7.84 -22.15
CA MET A 1 -12.51 -6.48 -22.03
C MET A 1 -11.36 -5.51 -22.02
N THR A 2 -11.42 -4.43 -22.80
CA THR A 2 -10.38 -3.40 -22.83
C THR A 2 -10.84 -2.21 -22.00
N ILE A 3 -10.07 -1.82 -20.98
CA ILE A 3 -10.33 -0.62 -20.19
C ILE A 3 -9.72 0.57 -20.93
N ALA A 4 -10.56 1.53 -21.33
CA ALA A 4 -10.14 2.72 -22.08
C ALA A 4 -9.95 3.97 -21.20
N HIS A 5 -10.39 3.91 -19.94
CA HIS A 5 -10.27 5.00 -18.98
C HIS A 5 -9.56 4.50 -17.72
N HIS A 6 -8.49 5.19 -17.36
CA HIS A 6 -7.67 4.92 -16.20
C HIS A 6 -7.82 6.03 -15.18
N LEU A 7 -7.47 5.73 -13.93
CA LEU A 7 -7.35 6.74 -12.89
C LEU A 7 -6.13 7.61 -13.20
N ASP A 8 -6.21 8.90 -12.85
CA ASP A 8 -5.09 9.81 -13.00
C ASP A 8 -3.98 9.52 -11.98
N ASP A 9 -2.76 9.92 -12.32
CA ASP A 9 -1.57 9.64 -11.50
C ASP A 9 -1.67 10.22 -10.08
N ALA A 10 -2.35 11.36 -9.89
CA ALA A 10 -2.48 11.96 -8.56
C ALA A 10 -3.39 11.12 -7.67
N THR A 11 -4.50 10.61 -8.20
CA THR A 11 -5.38 9.65 -7.50
C THR A 11 -4.63 8.37 -7.14
N LEU A 12 -3.84 7.82 -8.07
CA LEU A 12 -3.07 6.59 -7.84
C LEU A 12 -1.96 6.79 -6.80
N MET A 13 -1.27 7.94 -6.83
CA MET A 13 -0.26 8.29 -5.83
C MET A 13 -0.89 8.42 -4.43
N ARG A 14 -2.02 9.12 -4.32
CA ARG A 14 -2.74 9.27 -3.03
C ARG A 14 -3.25 7.94 -2.49
N TYR A 15 -3.65 7.02 -3.37
CA TYR A 15 -3.98 5.65 -2.97
C TYR A 15 -2.74 4.93 -2.42
N ALA A 16 -1.62 4.95 -3.15
CA ALA A 16 -0.38 4.29 -2.73
C ALA A 16 0.18 4.86 -1.42
N SER A 17 0.05 6.17 -1.19
CA SER A 17 0.51 6.83 0.04
C SER A 17 -0.46 6.73 1.22
N GLY A 18 -1.66 6.15 1.02
CA GLY A 18 -2.70 6.09 2.04
C GLY A 18 -3.36 7.43 2.39
N ASP A 19 -3.31 8.42 1.49
CA ASP A 19 -3.86 9.79 1.67
C ASP A 19 -5.27 9.97 1.06
N LEU A 20 -5.86 8.89 0.55
CA LEU A 20 -7.16 8.94 -0.11
C LEU A 20 -8.31 8.81 0.91
N ASP A 21 -9.37 9.60 0.74
CA ASP A 21 -10.57 9.49 1.60
C ASP A 21 -11.24 8.12 1.44
N GLU A 22 -11.86 7.63 2.52
CA GLU A 22 -12.44 6.29 2.59
C GLU A 22 -13.48 6.01 1.47
N ALA A 23 -14.29 7.01 1.12
CA ALA A 23 -15.27 6.88 0.05
C ALA A 23 -14.62 6.59 -1.32
N PHE A 24 -13.43 7.15 -1.58
CA PHE A 24 -12.71 6.94 -2.84
C PHE A 24 -11.88 5.65 -2.82
N LEU A 25 -11.45 5.17 -1.65
CA LEU A 25 -10.67 3.93 -1.53
C LEU A 25 -11.40 2.74 -2.16
N VAL A 26 -12.71 2.59 -1.91
CA VAL A 26 -13.49 1.48 -2.47
C VAL A 26 -13.55 1.53 -4.00
N VAL A 27 -13.72 2.73 -4.57
CA VAL A 27 -13.78 2.92 -6.03
C VAL A 27 -12.43 2.60 -6.66
N VAL A 28 -11.35 3.14 -6.11
CA VAL A 28 -9.98 2.91 -6.62
C VAL A 28 -9.62 1.44 -6.48
N ALA A 29 -9.82 0.82 -5.32
CA ALA A 29 -9.56 -0.61 -5.11
C ALA A 29 -10.36 -1.50 -6.08
N SER A 30 -11.63 -1.17 -6.33
CA SER A 30 -12.47 -1.90 -7.29
C SER A 30 -11.93 -1.80 -8.72
N HIS A 31 -11.44 -0.62 -9.14
CA HIS A 31 -10.80 -0.45 -10.44
C HIS A 31 -9.46 -1.21 -10.52
N LEU A 32 -8.64 -1.11 -9.47
CA LEU A 32 -7.37 -1.84 -9.38
C LEU A 32 -7.59 -3.34 -9.42
N ALA A 33 -8.71 -3.88 -8.95
CA ALA A 33 -9.02 -5.31 -9.06
C ALA A 33 -9.19 -5.79 -10.52
N MET A 34 -9.55 -4.89 -11.44
CA MET A 34 -9.81 -5.22 -12.85
C MET A 34 -8.81 -4.63 -13.86
N CYS A 35 -7.92 -3.72 -13.44
CA CYS A 35 -7.03 -2.99 -14.34
C CYS A 35 -5.54 -3.20 -14.02
N ASP A 36 -4.84 -3.98 -14.85
CA ASP A 36 -3.39 -4.20 -14.72
C ASP A 36 -2.56 -2.92 -14.89
N HIS A 37 -2.96 -2.03 -15.81
CA HIS A 37 -2.26 -0.76 -16.03
C HIS A 37 -2.23 0.12 -14.77
N CYS A 38 -3.38 0.26 -14.09
CA CYS A 38 -3.45 1.04 -12.86
C CYS A 38 -2.74 0.33 -11.70
N ARG A 39 -2.77 -1.02 -11.64
CA ARG A 39 -1.97 -1.78 -10.65
C ARG A 39 -0.48 -1.53 -10.81
N GLU A 40 0.02 -1.52 -12.03
CA GLU A 40 1.44 -1.27 -12.30
C GLU A 40 1.84 0.16 -11.93
N ALA A 41 0.96 1.14 -12.18
CA ALA A 41 1.18 2.52 -11.74
C ALA A 41 1.20 2.66 -10.21
N VAL A 42 0.30 1.99 -9.49
CA VAL A 42 0.34 1.95 -8.01
C VAL A 42 1.61 1.30 -7.51
N ARG A 43 2.00 0.14 -8.07
CA ARG A 43 3.24 -0.53 -7.69
C ARG A 43 4.46 0.38 -7.83
N ARG A 44 4.58 1.13 -8.94
CA ARG A 44 5.67 2.10 -9.12
C ARG A 44 5.66 3.19 -8.05
N ALA A 45 4.48 3.65 -7.62
CA ALA A 45 4.38 4.62 -6.52
C ALA A 45 4.76 4.00 -5.16
N GLU A 46 4.36 2.75 -4.90
CA GLU A 46 4.74 2.00 -3.70
C GLU A 46 6.25 1.72 -3.65
N GLU A 47 6.89 1.43 -4.78
CA GLU A 47 8.34 1.25 -4.89
C GLU A 47 9.10 2.51 -4.45
N ILE A 48 8.65 3.71 -4.87
CA ILE A 48 9.20 4.98 -4.39
C ILE A 48 9.04 5.09 -2.86
N GLY A 49 7.86 4.76 -2.33
CA GLY A 49 7.62 4.73 -0.88
C GLY A 49 8.53 3.74 -0.15
N GLY A 50 8.83 2.61 -0.77
CA GLY A 50 9.78 1.62 -0.25
C GLY A 50 11.21 2.16 -0.14
N GLU A 51 11.70 2.84 -1.18
CA GLU A 51 13.01 3.50 -1.13
C GLU A 51 13.07 4.56 -0.02
N LEU A 52 12.03 5.39 0.12
CA LEU A 52 11.95 6.39 1.19
C LEU A 52 11.91 5.75 2.59
N LEU A 53 11.30 4.57 2.72
CA LEU A 53 11.27 3.82 3.97
C LEU A 53 12.65 3.25 4.32
N GLU A 54 13.38 2.74 3.33
CA GLU A 54 14.73 2.19 3.49
C GLU A 54 15.75 3.29 3.84
N GLU A 55 15.60 4.48 3.27
CA GLU A 55 16.42 5.66 3.60
C GLU A 55 16.06 6.27 4.97
N GLY A 56 14.93 5.91 5.55
CA GLY A 56 14.43 6.46 6.81
C GLY A 56 15.21 5.99 8.04
N ASP A 57 15.27 6.86 9.06
CA ASP A 57 15.89 6.49 10.34
C ASP A 57 15.10 5.39 11.05
N ALA A 58 15.80 4.35 11.50
CA ALA A 58 15.20 3.28 12.28
C ALA A 58 14.76 3.79 13.66
N ALA A 59 13.48 3.57 14.00
CA ALA A 59 12.95 3.83 15.34
C ALA A 59 13.13 2.58 16.23
N ALA A 60 13.80 2.75 17.37
CA ALA A 60 13.96 1.66 18.33
C ALA A 60 12.60 1.17 18.88
N LEU A 61 12.37 -0.14 18.81
CA LEU A 61 11.22 -0.79 19.42
C LEU A 61 11.56 -1.29 20.84
N GLY A 62 10.53 -1.59 21.64
CA GLY A 62 10.74 -2.21 22.95
C GLY A 62 11.45 -3.57 22.85
N PRO A 63 12.30 -3.95 23.82
CA PRO A 63 13.19 -5.13 23.71
C PRO A 63 12.46 -6.47 23.54
N SER A 64 11.18 -6.56 23.94
CA SER A 64 10.36 -7.77 23.82
C SER A 64 9.36 -7.72 22.66
N SER A 65 9.42 -6.71 21.79
CA SER A 65 8.43 -6.50 20.73
C SER A 65 8.42 -7.63 19.71
N PHE A 66 9.61 -8.16 19.36
CA PHE A 66 9.73 -9.29 18.44
C PHE A 66 9.14 -10.57 19.04
N ASP A 67 9.52 -10.95 20.25
CA ASP A 67 8.97 -12.13 20.93
C ASP A 67 7.46 -12.04 21.14
N ALA A 68 6.95 -10.84 21.47
CA ALA A 68 5.51 -10.59 21.61
C ALA A 68 4.77 -10.77 20.28
N LEU A 69 5.35 -10.31 19.17
CA LEU A 69 4.82 -10.52 17.83
C LEU A 69 4.79 -12.01 17.47
N MET A 70 5.91 -12.72 17.66
CA MET A 70 6.02 -14.15 17.31
C MET A 70 5.02 -15.02 18.07
N ARG A 71 4.86 -14.79 19.39
CA ARG A 71 3.82 -15.50 20.17
C ARG A 71 2.40 -15.30 19.64
N ARG A 72 2.08 -14.12 19.09
CA ARG A 72 0.76 -13.85 18.50
C ARG A 72 0.56 -14.58 17.17
N LEU A 73 1.60 -14.73 16.37
CA LEU A 73 1.56 -15.50 15.13
C LEU A 73 1.38 -16.99 15.41
N ASP A 74 2.08 -17.52 16.40
CA ASP A 74 1.99 -18.94 16.78
C ASP A 74 0.66 -19.29 17.49
N GLY A 75 0.06 -18.32 18.21
CA GLY A 75 -1.20 -18.49 18.92
C GLY A 75 -2.46 -18.19 18.11
N ALA A 76 -2.33 -17.75 16.85
CA ALA A 76 -3.45 -17.54 15.94
C ALA A 76 -3.87 -18.86 15.28
N ALA A 77 -4.56 -19.71 16.04
CA ALA A 77 -5.35 -20.84 15.55
C ALA A 77 -6.80 -20.71 16.02
#